data_AF-A0A1I6L1M2-F1
#
_entry.id   AF-A0A1I6L1M2-F1
#
_cell.length_a   1.000
_cell.length_b   1.000
_cell.length_c   1.000
_cell.angle_alpha   90.00
_cell.angle_beta   90.00
_cell.angle_gamma   90.00
#
_symmetry.space_group_name_H-M   'P 1'
#
loop_
_entity.id
_entity.type
_entity.pdbx_description
1 polymer ?
#
loop_
_entity_poly.entity_id
_entity_poly.type
_entity_poly.pdbx_seq_one_letter_code
_entity_poly.pdbx_strand_id
1 'polypeptide(L)'
;MRAQTIVRFGLAALTIATAALGCTRQDTLRVVVPTGFTGHVTVPCIGVMDGNRTIAVPASGRAQDVTCPKDETHVVIMRDGVIVPTAGSITWAKTGDGIPVGLEFDVK
;
A
#
# COMPACT_ATOMS: atom_id res chain seq x y z
N MET A 1 43.33 49.02 -19.66
CA MET A 1 43.34 49.19 -18.20
C MET A 1 41.93 49.56 -17.75
N ARG A 2 41.21 48.66 -17.09
CA ARG A 2 39.90 48.94 -16.50
C ARG A 2 39.90 48.36 -15.08
N ALA A 3 40.03 49.25 -14.10
CA ALA A 3 39.75 48.96 -12.71
C ALA A 3 38.24 48.97 -12.53
N GLN A 4 37.66 47.87 -12.06
CA GLN A 4 36.28 47.79 -11.61
C GLN A 4 36.28 47.81 -10.08
N THR A 5 35.68 48.87 -9.54
CA THR A 5 35.57 49.16 -8.12
C THR A 5 34.59 48.24 -7.42
N ILE A 6 34.97 47.91 -6.20
CA ILE A 6 34.43 46.96 -5.22
C ILE A 6 32.98 47.26 -4.78
N VAL A 7 32.18 46.19 -4.81
CA VAL A 7 31.21 45.69 -3.81
C VAL A 7 30.40 46.71 -2.99
N ARG A 8 29.07 46.60 -3.08
CA ARG A 8 28.17 46.84 -1.95
C ARG A 8 27.26 45.66 -1.69
N PHE A 9 27.40 45.16 -0.46
CA PHE A 9 26.57 44.19 0.23
C PHE A 9 25.08 44.53 0.13
N GLY A 10 24.30 43.59 -0.42
CA GLY A 10 22.86 43.52 -0.27
C GLY A 10 22.50 42.14 0.26
N LEU A 11 22.38 42.03 1.58
CA LEU A 11 21.89 40.87 2.30
C LEU A 11 20.45 40.59 1.83
N ALA A 12 20.20 39.50 1.13
CA ALA A 12 18.84 39.01 0.89
C ALA A 12 18.82 37.50 1.07
N ALA A 13 18.24 37.11 2.19
CA ALA A 13 18.17 35.76 2.74
C ALA A 13 17.59 34.73 1.76
N LEU A 14 18.33 33.64 1.63
CA LEU A 14 17.88 32.26 1.69
C LEU A 14 16.37 32.06 1.99
N THR A 15 15.56 31.74 0.98
CA THR A 15 14.32 30.98 1.17
C THR A 15 14.40 29.73 0.31
N ILE A 16 15.11 28.73 0.82
CA ILE A 16 14.96 27.36 0.36
C ILE A 16 13.54 26.96 0.81
N ALA A 17 12.59 27.02 -0.11
CA ALA A 17 11.28 26.42 0.09
C ALA A 17 11.49 24.89 0.09
N THR A 18 11.89 24.35 1.24
CA THR A 18 11.74 22.93 1.54
C THR A 18 10.25 22.66 1.61
N ALA A 19 9.64 22.45 0.45
CA ALA A 19 8.44 21.63 0.35
C ALA A 19 8.87 20.26 0.87
N ALA A 20 8.66 20.04 2.17
CA ALA A 20 8.62 18.71 2.73
C ALA A 20 7.53 17.98 1.96
N LEU A 21 7.94 17.27 0.90
CA LEU A 21 7.22 16.17 0.31
C LEU A 21 7.01 15.20 1.46
N GLY A 22 5.92 15.39 2.20
CA GLY A 22 5.45 14.41 3.16
C GLY A 22 5.26 13.14 2.37
N CYS A 23 6.18 12.18 2.53
CA CYS A 23 5.96 10.83 2.07
C CYS A 23 4.77 10.32 2.88
N THR A 24 3.55 10.51 2.38
CA THR A 24 2.38 9.83 2.91
C THR A 24 2.69 8.35 2.77
N ARG A 25 2.98 7.69 3.90
CA ARG A 25 3.27 6.27 3.94
C ARG A 25 1.99 5.57 3.54
N GLN A 26 1.92 5.16 2.27
CA GLN A 26 0.79 4.37 1.80
C GLN A 26 0.90 3.01 2.46
N ASP A 27 -0.08 2.70 3.31
CA ASP A 27 -0.16 1.35 3.85
C ASP A 27 -0.31 0.35 2.70
N THR A 28 0.15 -0.88 2.89
CA THR A 28 0.11 -1.93 1.89
C THR A 28 -0.18 -3.25 2.56
N LEU A 29 -1.24 -3.91 2.11
CA LEU A 29 -1.61 -5.25 2.51
C LEU A 29 -0.94 -6.25 1.58
N ARG A 30 -0.07 -7.10 2.13
CA ARG A 30 0.55 -8.19 1.37
C ARG A 30 -0.28 -9.44 1.52
N VAL A 31 -0.65 -10.08 0.41
CA VAL A 31 -1.36 -11.35 0.42
C VAL A 31 -0.47 -12.39 -0.26
N VAL A 32 -0.03 -13.38 0.49
CA VAL A 32 0.85 -14.45 0.00
C VAL A 32 -0.01 -15.64 -0.38
N VAL A 33 0.08 -16.07 -1.64
CA VAL A 33 -0.59 -17.27 -2.14
C VAL A 33 0.41 -18.40 -2.38
N PRO A 34 -0.01 -19.68 -2.31
CA PRO A 34 0.89 -20.80 -2.53
C PRO A 34 1.40 -20.85 -3.97
N THR A 35 2.56 -21.49 -4.17
CA THR A 35 3.11 -21.79 -5.49
C THR A 35 2.08 -22.55 -6.33
N GLY A 36 1.87 -22.13 -7.58
CA GLY A 36 0.94 -22.77 -8.50
C GLY A 36 -0.55 -22.57 -8.19
N PHE A 37 -0.91 -21.78 -7.17
CA PHE A 37 -2.31 -21.45 -6.91
C PHE A 37 -2.87 -20.55 -8.01
N THR A 38 -3.96 -21.01 -8.64
CA THR A 38 -4.76 -20.26 -9.62
C THR A 38 -6.21 -20.43 -9.22
N GLY A 39 -6.95 -19.34 -9.11
CA GLY A 39 -8.36 -19.38 -8.72
C GLY A 39 -8.77 -18.18 -7.86
N HIS A 40 -9.98 -18.30 -7.32
CA HIS A 40 -10.60 -17.27 -6.50
C HIS A 40 -10.06 -17.29 -5.08
N VAL A 41 -9.75 -16.11 -4.55
CA VAL A 41 -9.30 -15.89 -3.18
C VAL A 41 -10.36 -15.12 -2.41
N THR A 42 -10.69 -15.62 -1.22
CA THR A 42 -11.57 -14.96 -0.26
C THR A 42 -10.84 -14.76 1.06
N VAL A 43 -10.82 -13.52 1.54
CA VAL A 43 -10.18 -13.15 2.81
C VAL A 43 -11.23 -12.46 3.68
N PRO A 44 -11.93 -13.20 4.56
CA PRO A 44 -12.86 -12.61 5.51
C PRO A 44 -12.10 -11.93 6.65
N CYS A 45 -12.49 -10.71 7.00
CA CYS A 45 -11.92 -9.97 8.12
C CYS A 45 -12.72 -10.24 9.39
N ILE A 46 -12.07 -10.74 10.45
CA ILE A 46 -12.67 -10.91 11.78
C ILE A 46 -12.50 -9.68 12.68
N GLY A 47 -11.74 -8.69 12.21
CA GLY A 47 -11.48 -7.43 12.90
C GLY A 47 -10.62 -6.50 12.05
N VAL A 48 -10.41 -5.29 12.56
CA VAL A 48 -9.61 -4.26 11.89
C VAL A 48 -8.46 -3.76 12.77
N MET A 49 -7.36 -3.37 12.16
CA MET A 49 -6.20 -2.76 12.81
C MET A 49 -5.48 -1.76 11.91
N ASP A 50 -4.61 -0.94 12.49
CA ASP A 50 -3.77 -0.01 11.75
C ASP A 50 -2.50 -0.68 11.20
N GLY A 51 -2.06 -0.25 10.01
CA GLY A 51 -0.74 -0.55 9.43
C GLY A 51 -0.65 -1.75 8.49
N ASN A 52 0.58 -1.97 7.98
CA ASN A 52 0.89 -3.02 7.01
C ASN A 52 0.81 -4.42 7.61
N ARG A 53 0.25 -5.36 6.85
CA ARG A 53 0.13 -6.76 7.25
C ARG A 53 0.46 -7.69 6.09
N THR A 54 0.80 -8.93 6.44
CA THR A 54 0.95 -10.02 5.48
C THR A 54 -0.06 -11.10 5.84
N ILE A 55 -0.90 -11.48 4.88
CA ILE A 55 -1.91 -12.52 5.00
C ILE A 55 -1.46 -13.70 4.17
N ALA A 56 -1.34 -14.88 4.78
CA ALA A 56 -1.11 -16.11 4.04
C ALA A 56 -2.46 -16.73 3.66
N VAL A 57 -2.63 -17.02 2.37
CA VAL A 57 -3.80 -17.72 1.84
C VAL A 57 -3.41 -19.19 1.66
N PRO A 58 -4.15 -20.14 2.25
CA PRO A 58 -3.90 -21.56 2.04
C PRO A 58 -4.32 -22.01 0.64
N ALA A 59 -3.97 -23.24 0.26
CA ALA A 59 -4.30 -23.81 -1.05
C ALA A 59 -5.82 -23.91 -1.34
N SER A 60 -6.67 -23.77 -0.33
CA SER A 60 -8.13 -23.67 -0.51
C SER A 60 -8.59 -22.34 -1.11
N GLY A 61 -7.72 -21.32 -1.18
CA GLY A 61 -8.08 -19.97 -1.60
C GLY A 61 -8.79 -19.15 -0.52
N ARG A 62 -9.06 -19.72 0.67
CA ARG A 62 -9.76 -19.00 1.74
C ARG A 62 -8.88 -18.79 2.97
N ALA A 63 -8.56 -17.54 3.27
CA ALA A 63 -7.89 -17.18 4.51
C ALA A 63 -8.84 -17.28 5.71
N GLN A 64 -8.30 -17.47 6.91
CA GLN A 64 -9.05 -17.55 8.16
C GLN A 64 -8.39 -16.68 9.23
N ASP A 65 -9.17 -16.24 10.21
CA ASP A 65 -8.72 -15.45 11.35
C ASP A 65 -7.89 -14.20 10.99
N VAL A 66 -8.31 -13.51 9.92
CA VAL A 66 -7.58 -12.36 9.38
C VAL A 66 -8.06 -11.07 10.04
N THR A 67 -7.10 -10.28 10.53
CA THR A 67 -7.31 -8.87 10.86
C THR A 67 -6.92 -8.01 9.67
N CYS A 68 -7.90 -7.26 9.14
CA CYS A 68 -7.69 -6.40 7.98
C CYS A 68 -7.27 -4.99 8.40
N PRO A 69 -6.70 -4.21 7.47
CA PRO A 69 -6.55 -2.77 7.65
C PRO A 69 -7.90 -2.10 7.94
N LYS A 70 -7.88 -1.05 8.76
CA LYS A 70 -9.08 -0.26 9.07
C LYS A 70 -9.66 0.45 7.85
N ASP A 71 -8.80 0.87 6.92
CA ASP A 71 -9.16 1.53 5.68
C ASP A 71 -8.74 0.68 4.48
N GLU A 72 -9.44 0.82 3.36
CA GLU A 72 -9.01 0.20 2.11
C GLU A 72 -7.62 0.68 1.74
N THR A 73 -6.76 -0.28 1.45
CA THR A 73 -5.35 -0.01 1.22
C THR A 73 -4.87 -0.72 -0.05
N HIS A 74 -3.68 -0.35 -0.52
CA HIS A 74 -3.11 -1.02 -1.68
C HIS A 74 -2.81 -2.48 -1.33
N VAL A 75 -3.32 -3.40 -2.15
CA VAL A 75 -3.11 -4.83 -1.94
C VAL A 75 -2.09 -5.35 -2.95
N VAL A 76 -1.07 -6.03 -2.45
CA VAL A 76 -0.02 -6.64 -3.26
C VAL A 76 -0.09 -8.15 -3.08
N ILE A 77 -0.30 -8.87 -4.18
CA ILE A 77 -0.33 -10.33 -4.17
C ILE A 77 1.09 -10.85 -4.41
N MET A 78 1.56 -11.72 -3.54
CA MET A 78 2.89 -12.31 -3.59
C MET A 78 2.82 -13.82 -3.77
N ARG A 79 3.68 -14.35 -4.63
CA ARG A 79 3.92 -15.79 -4.82
C ARG A 79 5.42 -15.98 -4.91
N ASP A 80 5.99 -16.85 -4.09
CA ASP A 80 7.43 -17.15 -4.06
C ASP A 80 8.32 -15.89 -3.91
N GLY A 81 7.87 -14.91 -3.13
CA GLY A 81 8.58 -13.65 -2.90
C GLY A 81 8.45 -12.63 -4.03
N VAL A 82 7.76 -12.96 -5.12
CA VAL A 82 7.55 -12.09 -6.29
C VAL A 82 6.10 -11.57 -6.30
N ILE A 83 5.92 -10.32 -6.73
CA ILE A 83 4.58 -9.75 -6.94
C ILE A 83 3.95 -10.39 -8.18
N VAL A 84 2.75 -10.94 -8.03
CA VAL A 84 1.99 -11.52 -9.15
C VAL A 84 0.80 -10.63 -9.50
N PRO A 85 0.44 -10.52 -10.80
CA PRO A 85 -0.73 -9.77 -11.21
C PRO A 85 -2.01 -10.47 -10.75
N THR A 86 -3.01 -9.68 -10.35
CA THR A 86 -4.38 -10.18 -10.16
C THR A 86 -5.07 -10.37 -11.51
N ALA A 87 -5.94 -11.36 -11.58
CA ALA A 87 -6.86 -11.51 -12.68
C ALA A 87 -8.06 -10.57 -12.46
N GLY A 88 -7.87 -9.28 -12.75
CA GLY A 88 -8.92 -8.26 -12.59
C GLY A 88 -8.74 -7.40 -11.35
N SER A 89 -9.84 -6.79 -10.89
CA SER A 89 -9.88 -5.88 -9.74
C SER A 89 -9.98 -6.62 -8.43
N ILE A 90 -9.34 -6.06 -7.40
CA ILE A 90 -9.52 -6.50 -6.01
C ILE A 90 -10.76 -5.82 -5.47
N THR A 91 -11.69 -6.61 -4.93
CA THR A 91 -12.96 -6.14 -4.38
C THR A 91 -12.90 -6.18 -2.87
N TRP A 92 -13.19 -5.05 -2.22
CA TRP A 92 -13.34 -4.98 -0.78
C TRP A 92 -14.82 -5.08 -0.41
N ALA A 93 -15.14 -6.00 0.50
CA ALA A 93 -16.43 -6.07 1.15
C ALA A 93 -16.43 -5.14 2.38
N LYS A 94 -17.46 -4.31 2.50
CA LYS A 94 -17.57 -3.30 3.56
C LYS A 94 -18.96 -3.33 4.20
N THR A 95 -19.03 -2.94 5.45
CA THR A 95 -20.28 -2.58 6.13
C THR A 95 -20.81 -1.23 5.64
N GLY A 96 -22.03 -0.87 6.05
CA GLY A 96 -22.67 0.39 5.64
C GLY A 96 -21.94 1.66 6.12
N ASP A 97 -21.11 1.56 7.15
CA ASP A 97 -20.22 2.61 7.67
C ASP A 97 -18.81 2.57 7.07
N GLY A 98 -18.56 1.69 6.09
CA GLY A 98 -17.31 1.66 5.32
C GLY A 98 -16.19 0.81 5.92
N ILE A 99 -16.44 0.09 7.02
CA ILE A 99 -15.44 -0.76 7.67
C ILE A 99 -15.20 -2.02 6.82
N PRO A 100 -13.95 -2.37 6.47
CA PRO A 100 -13.63 -3.60 5.77
C PRO A 100 -14.02 -4.85 6.54
N VAL A 101 -14.79 -5.73 5.90
CA VAL A 101 -15.20 -7.05 6.41
C VAL A 101 -14.68 -8.21 5.56
N GLY A 102 -14.11 -7.91 4.40
CA GLY A 102 -13.41 -8.90 3.59
C GLY A 102 -12.79 -8.30 2.35
N LEU A 103 -12.00 -9.09 1.64
CA LEU A 103 -11.59 -8.80 0.28
C LEU A 103 -11.56 -10.08 -0.56
N GLU A 104 -11.81 -9.91 -1.85
CA GLU A 104 -11.94 -10.97 -2.84
C GLU A 104 -11.24 -10.59 -4.13
N PHE A 105 -10.56 -11.55 -4.76
CA PHE A 105 -9.86 -11.37 -6.03
C PHE A 105 -9.53 -12.72 -6.67
N ASP A 106 -9.21 -12.70 -7.97
CA ASP A 106 -8.75 -13.88 -8.68
C ASP A 106 -7.24 -13.82 -8.97
N VAL A 107 -6.59 -14.98 -8.90
CA VAL A 107 -5.16 -15.14 -9.18
C VAL A 107 -4.97 -16.02 -10.41
N LYS A 108 -4.03 -15.63 -11.29
CA LYS A 108 -3.60 -16.42 -12.46
C LYS A 108 -2.24 -17.08 -12.24
#